data_AF-A0A1R3GVP4-F1
#
_entry.id   AF-A0A1R3GVP4-F1
#
_cell.length_a   1.000
_cell.length_b   1.000
_cell.length_c   1.000
_cell.angle_alpha   90.00
_cell.angle_beta   90.00
_cell.angle_gamma   90.00
#
_symmetry.space_group_name_H-M   'P 1'
#
loop_
_entity.id
_entity.type
_entity.pdbx_description
1 polymer ?
#
loop_
_entity_poly.entity_id
_entity_poly.type
_entity_poly.pdbx_seq_one_letter_code
_entity_poly.pdbx_strand_id
1 'polypeptide(L)'
;MTLIPLIVLNQCLTSIGQETGKALIATVCSKTENPQDCISLLESDPRSFTSNLTGLARIALEITARNARNCRDFYIDSVGNLWDSLRAFDELKFDKSYQSLQYVIGNVTDCQNTPLDDFNGLNATMLKITKYVLAILHQLF
;
A
#
# COMPACT_ATOMS: atom_id res chain seq x y z
N MET A 1 -54.40 8.34 6.79
CA MET A 1 -53.43 7.71 5.86
C MET A 1 -52.03 8.10 6.32
N THR A 2 -51.37 7.25 7.11
CA THR A 2 -50.00 7.48 7.58
C THR A 2 -49.02 6.85 6.59
N LEU A 3 -48.35 7.68 5.81
CA LEU A 3 -47.21 7.29 4.98
C LEU A 3 -45.97 7.21 5.88
N ILE A 4 -45.59 5.98 6.26
CA ILE A 4 -44.30 5.71 6.90
C ILE A 4 -43.21 5.86 5.82
N PRO A 5 -42.18 6.70 6.01
CA PRO A 5 -41.15 6.89 5.00
C PRO A 5 -40.26 5.65 4.91
N LEU A 6 -40.25 5.00 3.74
CA LEU A 6 -39.41 3.85 3.34
C LEU A 6 -37.89 4.04 3.61
N ILE A 7 -37.46 5.26 3.94
CA ILE A 7 -36.07 5.63 4.17
C ILE A 7 -35.52 5.05 5.48
N VAL A 8 -36.37 4.82 6.49
CA VAL A 8 -35.92 4.38 7.83
C VAL A 8 -35.55 2.88 7.89
N LEU A 9 -36.17 2.02 7.05
CA LEU A 9 -35.83 0.58 7.03
C LEU A 9 -34.47 0.27 6.39
N ASN A 10 -33.99 1.13 5.48
CA ASN A 10 -32.74 0.87 4.75
C ASN A 10 -31.50 1.00 5.63
N GLN A 11 -31.54 1.89 6.64
CA GLN A 11 -30.41 2.12 7.56
C GLN A 11 -30.23 0.99 8.59
N CYS A 12 -31.30 0.23 8.88
CA CYS A 12 -31.26 -0.83 9.89
C CYS A 12 -30.57 -2.10 9.34
N LEU A 13 -30.86 -2.44 8.08
CA LEU A 13 -30.28 -3.61 7.41
C LEU A 13 -28.77 -3.50 7.18
N THR A 14 -28.28 -2.29 6.87
CA THR A 14 -26.85 -2.03 6.68
C THR A 14 -26.05 -2.19 7.97
N SER A 15 -26.63 -1.79 9.10
CA SER A 15 -26.00 -1.93 10.42
C SER A 15 -25.86 -3.40 10.86
N ILE A 16 -26.88 -4.23 10.66
CA ILE A 16 -26.84 -5.66 11.05
C ILE A 16 -25.81 -6.44 10.22
N GLY A 17 -25.77 -6.20 8.90
CA GLY A 17 -24.77 -6.81 8.03
C GLY A 17 -23.34 -6.45 8.44
N GLN A 18 -23.10 -5.16 8.73
CA GLN A 18 -21.78 -4.65 9.11
C GLN A 18 -21.29 -5.20 10.44
N GLU A 19 -22.14 -5.30 11.47
CA GLU A 19 -21.78 -5.90 12.76
C GLU A 19 -21.48 -7.40 12.61
N THR A 20 -22.25 -8.11 11.79
CA THR A 20 -22.01 -9.54 11.50
C THR A 20 -20.68 -9.74 10.76
N GLY A 21 -20.36 -8.88 9.80
CA GLY A 21 -19.08 -8.90 9.08
C GLY A 21 -17.88 -8.63 9.97
N LYS A 22 -17.96 -7.62 10.84
CA LYS A 22 -16.90 -7.34 11.83
C LYS A 22 -16.63 -8.53 12.75
N ALA A 23 -17.69 -9.18 13.25
CA ALA A 23 -17.53 -10.37 14.08
C ALA A 23 -16.86 -11.54 13.33
N LEU A 24 -17.20 -11.73 12.04
CA LEU A 24 -16.56 -12.73 11.20
C LEU A 24 -15.08 -12.40 10.96
N ILE A 25 -14.74 -11.15 10.63
CA ILE A 25 -13.36 -10.69 10.47
C ILE A 25 -12.56 -10.97 11.74
N ALA A 26 -13.07 -10.55 12.91
CA ALA A 26 -12.40 -10.80 14.20
C ALA A 26 -12.18 -12.30 14.45
N THR A 27 -13.16 -13.14 14.13
CA THR A 27 -13.06 -14.60 14.27
C THR A 27 -11.97 -15.19 13.37
N VAL A 28 -11.90 -14.77 12.11
CA VAL A 28 -10.87 -15.22 11.15
C VAL A 28 -9.48 -14.76 11.60
N CYS A 29 -9.34 -13.47 11.90
CA CYS A 29 -8.05 -12.87 12.27
C CYS A 29 -7.51 -13.33 13.62
N SER A 30 -8.37 -13.79 14.56
CA SER A 30 -7.89 -14.38 15.82
C SER A 30 -7.03 -15.64 15.62
N LYS A 31 -7.08 -16.25 14.42
CA LYS A 31 -6.34 -17.47 14.07
C LYS A 31 -5.07 -17.20 13.25
N THR A 32 -4.73 -15.94 13.00
CA THR A 32 -3.53 -15.55 12.25
C THR A 32 -2.37 -15.21 13.19
N GLU A 33 -1.15 -15.23 12.66
CA GLU A 33 0.06 -14.85 13.42
C GLU A 33 0.02 -13.38 13.86
N ASN A 34 -0.51 -12.50 12.99
CA ASN A 34 -0.72 -11.07 13.26
C ASN A 34 -2.22 -10.72 13.16
N PRO A 35 -2.99 -10.81 14.26
CA PRO A 35 -4.43 -10.54 14.23
C PRO A 35 -4.80 -9.11 13.86
N GLN A 36 -4.03 -8.11 14.34
CA GLN A 36 -4.33 -6.69 14.07
C GLN A 36 -4.08 -6.33 12.60
N ASP A 37 -2.99 -6.83 12.01
CA ASP A 37 -2.69 -6.62 10.60
C ASP A 37 -3.76 -7.27 9.71
N CYS A 38 -4.22 -8.48 10.07
CA CYS A 38 -5.33 -9.14 9.39
C CYS A 38 -6.62 -8.31 9.45
N ILE A 39 -6.98 -7.76 10.61
CA ILE A 39 -8.17 -6.91 10.78
C ILE A 39 -8.01 -5.66 9.91
N SER A 40 -6.90 -4.95 10.05
CA SER A 40 -6.63 -3.72 9.28
C SER A 40 -6.67 -3.98 7.77
N LEU A 41 -6.07 -5.08 7.32
CA LEU A 41 -6.08 -5.49 5.91
C LEU A 41 -7.50 -5.75 5.41
N LEU A 42 -8.29 -6.57 6.11
CA LEU A 42 -9.65 -6.89 5.66
C LEU A 42 -10.60 -5.69 5.75
N GLU A 43 -10.52 -4.89 6.81
CA GLU A 43 -11.36 -3.70 6.97
C GLU A 43 -11.03 -2.56 5.98
N SER A 44 -9.85 -2.59 5.36
CA SER A 44 -9.49 -1.66 4.28
C SER A 44 -10.37 -1.81 3.03
N ASP A 45 -11.04 -2.96 2.87
CA ASP A 45 -12.00 -3.20 1.79
C ASP A 45 -13.44 -3.27 2.35
N PRO A 46 -14.32 -2.31 2.00
CA PRO A 46 -15.69 -2.29 2.49
C PRO A 46 -16.51 -3.55 2.15
N ARG A 47 -16.12 -4.32 1.13
CA ARG A 47 -16.79 -5.58 0.76
C ARG A 47 -16.61 -6.65 1.83
N SER A 48 -15.60 -6.54 2.70
CA SER A 48 -15.34 -7.49 3.77
C SER A 48 -16.47 -7.56 4.79
N PHE A 49 -17.14 -6.43 5.05
CA PHE A 49 -18.21 -6.35 6.05
C PHE A 49 -19.49 -7.11 5.68
N THR A 50 -19.64 -7.54 4.44
CA THR A 50 -20.81 -8.32 3.99
C THR A 50 -20.42 -9.66 3.36
N SER A 51 -19.12 -9.98 3.37
CA SER A 51 -18.58 -11.20 2.77
C SER A 51 -18.66 -12.40 3.71
N ASN A 52 -18.86 -13.59 3.13
CA ASN A 52 -18.63 -14.85 3.83
C ASN A 52 -17.13 -15.22 3.83
N LEU A 53 -16.76 -16.36 4.42
CA LEU A 53 -15.37 -16.82 4.48
C LEU A 53 -14.68 -16.89 3.10
N THR A 54 -15.37 -17.40 2.08
CA THR A 54 -14.84 -17.45 0.71
C THR A 54 -14.65 -16.05 0.13
N GLY A 55 -15.57 -15.13 0.42
CA GLY A 55 -15.46 -13.72 0.04
C GLY A 55 -14.27 -13.03 0.70
N LEU A 56 -14.08 -13.23 2.01
CA LEU A 56 -12.93 -12.70 2.75
C LEU A 56 -11.59 -13.23 2.20
N ALA A 57 -11.51 -14.52 1.90
CA ALA A 57 -10.32 -15.11 1.29
C ALA A 57 -10.01 -14.49 -0.09
N ARG A 58 -11.03 -14.29 -0.92
CA ARG A 58 -10.88 -13.60 -2.21
C ARG A 58 -10.41 -12.16 -2.04
N ILE A 59 -11.02 -11.42 -1.12
CA ILE A 59 -10.64 -10.03 -0.84
C ILE A 59 -9.18 -9.95 -0.39
N ALA A 60 -8.75 -10.81 0.53
CA ALA A 60 -7.35 -10.88 0.95
C ALA A 60 -6.39 -11.10 -0.24
N LEU A 61 -6.72 -12.05 -1.13
CA LEU A 61 -5.93 -12.29 -2.34
C LEU A 61 -5.91 -11.08 -3.29
N GLU A 62 -7.05 -10.39 -3.47
CA GLU A 62 -7.15 -9.18 -4.30
C GLU A 62 -6.32 -8.02 -3.72
N ILE A 63 -6.32 -7.85 -2.39
CA ILE A 63 -5.49 -6.84 -1.71
C ILE A 63 -4.00 -7.16 -1.90
N THR A 64 -3.59 -8.40 -1.65
CA THR A 64 -2.20 -8.84 -1.85
C THR A 64 -1.74 -8.61 -3.28
N ALA A 65 -2.53 -9.04 -4.28
CA ALA A 65 -2.19 -8.87 -5.69
C ALA A 65 -2.10 -7.40 -6.10
N ARG A 66 -2.98 -6.54 -5.57
CA ARG A 66 -2.96 -5.09 -5.81
C ARG A 66 -1.71 -4.45 -5.22
N ASN A 67 -1.39 -4.73 -3.96
CA ASN A 67 -0.23 -4.15 -3.29
C ASN A 67 1.08 -4.59 -3.96
N ALA A 68 1.20 -5.87 -4.31
CA ALA A 68 2.37 -6.39 -5.02
C ALA A 68 2.54 -5.73 -6.40
N ARG A 69 1.43 -5.52 -7.12
CA ARG A 69 1.43 -4.79 -8.39
C ARG A 69 1.91 -3.34 -8.20
N ASN A 70 1.38 -2.63 -7.21
CA ASN A 70 1.76 -1.25 -6.93
C ASN A 70 3.26 -1.14 -6.63
N CYS A 71 3.77 -1.99 -5.73
CA CYS A 71 5.20 -2.06 -5.42
C CYS A 71 6.06 -2.34 -6.66
N ARG A 72 5.65 -3.28 -7.50
CA ARG A 72 6.33 -3.56 -8.77
C ARG A 72 6.39 -2.31 -9.66
N ASP A 73 5.27 -1.61 -9.81
CA ASP A 73 5.20 -0.42 -10.66
C ASP A 73 6.10 0.71 -10.10
N PHE A 74 6.10 0.94 -8.79
CA PHE A 74 7.04 1.86 -8.12
C PHE A 74 8.52 1.47 -8.33
N TYR A 75 8.85 0.18 -8.33
CA TYR A 75 10.22 -0.26 -8.61
C TYR A 75 10.60 -0.08 -10.08
N ILE A 76 9.69 -0.31 -11.02
CA ILE A 76 9.92 -0.03 -12.45
C ILE A 76 10.24 1.46 -12.64
N ASP A 77 9.44 2.34 -12.03
CA ASP A 77 9.65 3.79 -12.08
C ASP A 77 10.97 4.18 -11.39
N SER A 78 11.31 3.53 -10.26
CA SER A 78 12.58 3.74 -9.56
C SER A 78 13.77 3.37 -10.42
N VAL A 79 13.72 2.24 -11.14
CA VAL A 79 14.78 1.83 -12.07
C VAL A 79 14.93 2.84 -13.21
N GLY A 80 13.83 3.34 -13.76
CA GLY A 80 13.86 4.41 -14.75
C GLY A 80 14.57 5.67 -14.23
N ASN A 81 14.18 6.13 -13.04
CA ASN A 81 14.80 7.29 -12.39
C ASN A 81 16.28 7.07 -12.04
N LEU A 82 16.70 5.84 -11.68
CA LEU A 82 18.12 5.52 -11.49
C LEU A 82 18.92 5.66 -12.80
N TRP A 83 18.36 5.21 -13.93
CA TRP A 83 19.01 5.40 -15.24
C TRP A 83 19.10 6.86 -15.64
N ASP A 84 18.04 7.64 -15.42
CA ASP A 84 18.06 9.07 -15.69
C ASP A 84 19.03 9.80 -14.77
N SER A 85 19.14 9.38 -13.50
CA SER A 85 20.14 9.88 -12.55
C SER A 85 21.57 9.64 -13.04
N LEU A 86 21.86 8.43 -13.53
CA LEU A 86 23.17 8.08 -14.09
C LEU A 86 23.48 8.88 -15.36
N ARG A 87 22.52 8.98 -16.29
CA ARG A 87 22.68 9.79 -17.50
C ARG A 87 22.97 11.26 -17.17
N ALA A 88 22.22 11.84 -16.24
CA ALA A 88 22.44 13.21 -15.81
C ALA A 88 23.81 13.40 -15.14
N PHE A 89 24.27 12.40 -14.38
CA PHE A 89 25.60 12.41 -13.77
C PHE A 89 26.71 12.41 -14.82
N ASP A 90 26.62 11.53 -15.83
CA ASP A 90 27.58 11.45 -16.94
C ASP A 90 27.66 12.76 -17.75
N GLU A 91 26.55 13.49 -17.82
CA GLU A 91 26.47 14.81 -18.45
C GLU A 91 26.90 15.97 -17.53
N LEU A 92 27.40 15.67 -16.32
CA LEU A 92 27.77 16.64 -15.27
C LEU A 92 26.60 17.53 -14.79
N LYS A 93 25.35 17.08 -14.97
CA LYS A 93 24.12 17.76 -14.52
C LYS A 93 23.70 17.24 -13.14
N PHE A 94 24.48 17.57 -12.12
CA PHE A 94 24.33 16.99 -10.77
C PHE A 94 23.02 17.35 -10.08
N ASP A 95 22.47 18.53 -10.34
CA ASP A 95 21.15 18.97 -9.88
C ASP A 95 20.03 18.03 -10.39
N LYS A 96 20.10 17.65 -11.67
CA LYS A 96 19.14 16.72 -12.28
C LYS A 96 19.32 15.30 -11.77
N SER A 97 20.57 14.87 -11.59
CA SER A 97 20.88 13.58 -10.96
C SER A 97 20.27 13.50 -9.56
N TYR A 98 20.45 14.56 -8.77
CA TYR A 98 19.88 14.69 -7.43
C TYR A 98 18.33 14.63 -7.46
N GLN A 99 17.69 15.35 -8.39
CA GLN A 99 16.24 15.35 -8.53
C GLN A 99 15.69 13.95 -8.88
N SER A 100 16.31 13.22 -9.81
CA SER A 100 15.90 11.85 -10.17
C SER A 100 15.95 10.91 -8.96
N LEU A 101 16.98 11.04 -8.11
CA LEU A 101 17.09 10.24 -6.89
C LEU A 101 16.03 10.59 -5.84
N GLN A 102 15.50 11.82 -5.82
CA GLN A 102 14.36 12.15 -4.95
C GLN A 102 13.09 11.41 -5.38
N TYR A 103 12.86 11.22 -6.69
CA TYR A 103 11.77 10.38 -7.17
C TYR A 103 11.94 8.92 -6.77
N VAL A 104 13.17 8.39 -6.81
CA VAL A 104 13.46 7.03 -6.29
C VAL A 104 13.06 6.91 -4.82
N ILE A 105 13.40 7.90 -3.98
CA ILE A 105 13.00 7.89 -2.56
C ILE A 105 11.48 7.88 -2.41
N GLY A 106 10.76 8.72 -3.16
CA GLY A 106 9.30 8.76 -3.14
C GLY A 106 8.68 7.40 -3.46
N ASN A 107 9.04 6.84 -4.62
CA ASN A 107 8.51 5.56 -5.11
C ASN A 107 8.78 4.40 -4.13
N VAL A 108 10.00 4.30 -3.60
CA VAL A 108 10.37 3.24 -2.65
C VAL A 108 9.63 3.40 -1.32
N THR A 109 9.44 4.65 -0.87
CA THR A 109 8.67 4.93 0.36
C THR A 109 7.19 4.59 0.18
N ASP A 110 6.62 4.85 -1.00
CA ASP A 110 5.23 4.51 -1.30
C ASP A 110 4.99 2.99 -1.30
N CYS A 111 5.93 2.19 -1.81
CA CYS A 111 5.87 0.73 -1.66
C CYS A 111 6.01 0.29 -0.19
N GLN A 112 6.89 0.92 0.58
CA GLN A 112 7.11 0.60 2.00
C GLN A 112 5.86 0.86 2.86
N ASN A 113 5.00 1.80 2.46
CA ASN A 113 3.74 2.06 3.16
C ASN A 113 2.62 1.06 2.82
N THR A 114 2.89 0.06 1.97
CA THR A 114 1.92 -1.01 1.70
C THR A 114 1.94 -2.08 2.81
N PRO A 115 0.83 -2.80 3.06
CA PRO A 115 0.76 -3.91 4.02
C PRO A 115 1.64 -5.15 3.72
N LEU A 116 2.60 -5.06 2.80
CA LEU A 116 3.44 -6.19 2.38
C LEU A 116 4.86 -6.03 2.94
N ASP A 117 5.12 -6.69 4.06
CA ASP A 117 6.40 -6.60 4.76
C ASP A 117 7.59 -7.23 4.01
N ASP A 118 7.32 -8.12 3.05
CA ASP A 118 8.35 -8.83 2.27
C ASP A 118 9.30 -7.88 1.53
N PHE A 119 8.87 -6.65 1.26
CA PHE A 119 9.67 -5.64 0.56
C PHE A 119 10.50 -4.74 1.49
N ASN A 120 10.27 -4.78 2.80
CA ASN A 120 10.87 -3.81 3.75
C ASN A 120 12.41 -3.85 3.73
N GLY A 121 13.02 -5.03 3.64
CA GLY A 121 14.48 -5.16 3.56
C GLY A 121 15.07 -4.56 2.27
N LEU A 122 14.40 -4.77 1.14
CA LEU A 122 14.80 -4.21 -0.15
C LEU A 122 14.61 -2.69 -0.16
N ASN A 123 13.44 -2.20 0.28
CA ASN A 123 13.12 -0.78 0.41
C ASN A 123 14.16 -0.06 1.27
N ALA A 124 14.48 -0.60 2.45
CA ALA A 124 15.48 -0.03 3.34
C ALA A 124 16.87 0.05 2.69
N THR A 125 17.26 -0.99 1.95
CA THR A 125 18.55 -1.02 1.24
C THR A 125 18.61 0.03 0.13
N MET A 126 17.57 0.11 -0.70
CA MET A 126 17.47 1.11 -1.77
C MET A 126 17.51 2.53 -1.21
N LEU A 127 16.69 2.82 -0.19
CA LEU A 127 16.68 4.14 0.45
C LEU A 127 18.04 4.50 1.06
N LYS A 128 18.72 3.55 1.68
CA LYS A 128 20.04 3.75 2.27
C LYS A 128 21.08 4.12 1.22
N ILE A 129 21.16 3.37 0.12
CA ILE A 129 22.10 3.63 -0.97
C ILE A 129 21.77 4.99 -1.62
N THR A 130 20.50 5.25 -1.94
CA THR A 130 20.09 6.52 -2.56
C THR A 130 20.46 7.72 -1.69
N LYS A 131 20.28 7.63 -0.37
CA LYS A 131 20.69 8.69 0.57
C LYS A 131 22.21 8.92 0.58
N TYR A 132 23.02 7.87 0.45
CA TYR A 132 24.47 8.01 0.31
C TYR A 132 24.85 8.76 -0.97
N VAL A 133 24.22 8.42 -2.10
CA VAL A 133 24.47 9.09 -3.37
C VAL A 133 24.05 10.56 -3.31
N LEU A 134 22.89 10.87 -2.72
CA LEU A 134 22.45 12.26 -2.53
C LEU A 134 23.45 13.09 -1.70
N ALA A 135 24.01 12.51 -0.63
CA ALA A 135 25.01 13.19 0.20
C ALA A 135 26.30 13.49 -0.57
N ILE A 136 26.70 12.59 -1.49
CA ILE A 136 27.84 12.80 -2.40
C ILE A 136 27.52 13.89 -3.42
N LEU A 137 26.37 13.81 -4.09
CA LEU A 137 25.94 14.78 -5.10
C LEU A 137 25.88 16.20 -4.54
N HIS A 138 25.43 16.38 -3.31
CA HIS A 138 25.38 17.67 -2.63
C HIS A 138 26.75 18.35 -2.47
N GLN A 139 27.87 17.61 -2.56
CA GLN A 139 29.22 18.20 -2.53
C GLN A 139 29.69 18.69 -3.90
N LEU A 140 28.95 18.38 -4.96
CA LEU A 140 29.35 18.66 -6.35
C LEU A 140 28.68 19.92 -6.93
N PHE A 141 27.78 20.57 -6.20
CA PHE A 141 27.09 21.80 -6.62
C PHE A 141 26.72 22.70 -5.44
#